data_AF-G4MRN0-F1
#
_entry.id   AF-G4MRN0-F1
#
_cell.length_a   1.000
_cell.length_b   1.000
_cell.length_c   1.000
_cell.angle_alpha   90.00
_cell.angle_beta   90.00
_cell.angle_gamma   90.00
#
_symmetry.space_group_name_H-M   'P 1'
#
loop_
_entity.id
_entity.type
_entity.pdbx_description
1 polymer ?
#
loop_
_entity_poly.entity_id
_entity_poly.type
_entity_poly.pdbx_seq_one_letter_code
_entity_poly.pdbx_strand_id
1 'polypeptide(L)'
;MTKGEAVTTKIHFKGKQDDFVIFVDDVDEFKKWQGDKSVPMANFISSFKIFVTQAHGATGRLDAASQYMLDNEFGTHVDEDVIKQILEKGDLKESKFPERQGPKNDSNGPMAAH
;
A
#
# COMPACT_ATOMS: atom_id res chain seq x y z
N MET A 1 9.65 0.43 -22.69
CA MET A 1 8.66 -0.62 -22.39
C MET A 1 7.62 0.00 -21.47
N THR A 2 6.34 -0.18 -21.81
CA THR A 2 5.20 0.62 -21.37
C THR A 2 4.98 0.55 -19.86
N LYS A 3 5.01 1.71 -19.20
CA LYS A 3 4.74 1.95 -17.77
C LYS A 3 3.22 1.76 -17.52
N GLY A 4 2.76 0.51 -17.59
CA GLY A 4 1.33 0.13 -17.51
C GLY A 4 0.95 -0.79 -16.36
N GLU A 5 1.91 -1.31 -15.61
CA GLU A 5 1.65 -2.10 -14.40
C GLU A 5 1.67 -1.12 -13.23
N ALA A 6 0.49 -0.66 -12.78
CA ALA A 6 0.37 0.14 -11.54
C ALA A 6 0.60 -0.78 -10.33
N VAL A 7 1.83 -1.28 -10.19
CA VAL A 7 2.29 -1.99 -8.99
C VAL A 7 2.39 -0.93 -7.90
N THR A 8 1.39 -0.87 -7.05
CA THR A 8 1.43 0.00 -5.88
C THR A 8 2.00 -0.80 -4.71
N THR A 9 3.12 -0.32 -4.18
CA THR A 9 3.65 -0.86 -2.95
C THR A 9 3.04 -0.10 -1.80
N LYS A 10 2.38 -0.81 -0.89
CA LYS A 10 1.82 -0.24 0.32
C LYS A 10 2.38 -0.97 1.53
N ILE A 11 2.74 -0.23 2.57
CA ILE A 11 3.09 -0.80 3.86
C ILE A 11 1.79 -0.86 4.66
N HIS A 12 1.44 -2.06 5.12
CA HIS A 12 0.24 -2.30 5.91
C HIS A 12 0.62 -2.57 7.36
N PHE A 13 0.15 -1.72 8.26
CA PHE A 13 0.32 -1.88 9.69
C PHE A 13 -1.02 -2.21 10.33
N LYS A 14 -1.10 -3.39 10.95
CA LYS A 14 -2.27 -3.82 11.69
C LYS A 14 -2.20 -3.29 13.11
N GLY A 15 -2.98 -2.26 13.41
CA GLY A 15 -3.13 -1.74 14.76
C GLY A 15 -4.04 -2.61 15.62
N LYS A 16 -4.34 -2.16 16.85
CA LYS A 16 -5.27 -2.87 17.75
C LYS A 16 -6.71 -2.83 17.28
N GLN A 17 -7.15 -1.67 16.81
CA GLN A 17 -8.55 -1.41 16.43
C GLN A 17 -8.71 -1.20 14.93
N ASP A 18 -7.80 -0.44 14.34
CA ASP A 18 -7.85 -0.03 12.95
C ASP A 18 -6.53 -0.37 12.26
N ASP A 19 -6.63 -0.60 10.96
CA ASP A 19 -5.50 -0.95 10.09
C ASP A 19 -5.03 0.30 9.35
N PHE A 20 -3.73 0.56 9.38
CA PHE A 20 -3.10 1.73 8.76
C PHE A 20 -2.31 1.31 7.53
N VAL A 21 -2.40 2.10 6.46
CA VAL A 21 -1.65 1.89 5.24
C VAL A 21 -0.96 3.18 4.81
N ILE A 22 0.26 3.04 4.33
CA ILE A 22 1.01 4.10 3.67
C ILE A 22 1.48 3.60 2.31
N PHE A 23 1.60 4.52 1.36
CA PHE A 23 2.03 4.21 0.00
C PHE A 23 3.49 4.57 -0.19
N VAL A 24 4.23 3.63 -0.77
CA VAL A 24 5.65 3.75 -1.09
C VAL A 24 5.79 3.65 -2.60
N ASP A 25 6.42 4.66 -3.21
CA ASP A 25 6.76 4.67 -4.63
C ASP A 25 7.98 3.79 -4.90
N ASP A 26 9.00 3.84 -4.02
CA ASP A 26 10.28 3.13 -4.20
C ASP A 26 10.62 2.18 -3.04
N VAL A 27 10.43 0.87 -3.30
CA VAL A 27 10.77 -0.19 -2.34
C VAL A 27 12.28 -0.35 -2.15
N ASP A 28 13.06 -0.04 -3.19
CA ASP A 28 14.52 -0.14 -3.14
C ASP A 28 15.11 0.92 -2.19
N GLU A 29 14.60 2.16 -2.25
CA GLU A 29 14.94 3.19 -1.28
C GLU A 29 14.44 2.87 0.12
N PHE A 30 13.25 2.28 0.26
CA PHE A 30 12.78 1.81 1.56
C PHE A 30 13.74 0.78 2.18
N LYS A 31 14.23 -0.20 1.40
CA LYS A 31 15.22 -1.17 1.87
C LYS A 31 16.56 -0.53 2.21
N LYS A 32 17.00 0.48 1.44
CA LYS A 32 18.18 1.28 1.77
C LYS A 32 17.97 2.04 3.08
N TRP A 33 16.80 2.64 3.28
CA TRP A 33 16.45 3.36 4.50
C TRP A 33 16.44 2.45 5.75
N GLN A 34 16.02 1.19 5.61
CA GLN A 34 16.12 0.22 6.70
C GLN A 34 17.58 -0.03 7.13
N GLY A 35 18.55 0.11 6.23
CA GLY A 35 19.98 0.02 6.54
C GLY A 35 20.64 1.35 6.89
N ASP A 36 20.23 2.44 6.26
CA ASP A 36 20.78 3.79 6.40
C ASP A 36 19.64 4.82 6.56
N LYS A 37 19.39 5.23 7.81
CA LYS A 37 18.33 6.18 8.16
C LYS A 37 18.62 7.64 7.72
N SER A 38 19.69 7.89 6.95
CA SER A 38 19.99 9.23 6.42
C SER A 38 19.16 9.59 5.20
N VAL A 39 18.49 8.61 4.56
CA VAL A 39 17.61 8.86 3.42
C VAL A 39 16.32 9.53 3.91
N PRO A 40 15.95 10.71 3.38
CA PRO A 40 14.70 11.35 3.75
C PRO A 40 13.52 10.56 3.20
N MET A 41 12.56 10.29 4.08
CA MET A 41 11.35 9.51 3.77
C MET A 41 10.52 10.12 2.62
N ALA A 42 10.67 11.42 2.40
CA ALA A 42 10.04 12.16 1.30
C ALA A 42 10.43 11.66 -0.10
N ASN A 43 11.57 10.97 -0.23
CA ASN A 43 12.05 10.51 -1.53
C ASN A 43 11.34 9.22 -1.99
N PHE A 44 10.92 8.35 -1.07
CA PHE A 44 10.31 7.06 -1.40
C PHE A 44 8.84 6.94 -0.99
N ILE A 45 8.32 7.82 -0.13
CA ILE A 45 6.91 7.84 0.25
C ILE A 45 6.12 8.64 -0.78
N SER A 46 5.03 8.06 -1.28
CA SER A 46 4.16 8.71 -2.28
C SER A 46 3.44 9.94 -1.74
N SER A 47 3.01 9.87 -0.49
CA SER A 47 2.42 11.00 0.23
C SER A 47 2.59 10.83 1.75
N PHE A 48 2.91 11.92 2.46
CA PHE A 48 2.88 12.00 3.92
C PHE A 48 1.44 12.03 4.46
N LYS A 49 0.64 11.06 4.06
CA LYS A 49 -0.72 10.85 4.54
C LYS A 49 -0.84 9.41 5.01
N ILE A 50 -1.25 9.26 6.26
CA ILE A 50 -1.60 7.96 6.81
C ILE A 50 -3.05 7.69 6.41
N PHE A 51 -3.27 6.58 5.72
CA PHE A 51 -4.60 6.11 5.40
C PHE A 51 -5.01 5.02 6.39
N VAL A 52 -6.26 5.02 6.79
CA VAL A 52 -6.86 3.95 7.57
C VAL A 52 -7.80 3.17 6.65
N THR A 53 -7.74 1.84 6.71
CA THR A 53 -8.74 1.01 6.07
C THR A 53 -9.78 0.64 7.13
N GLN A 54 -10.98 1.21 7.01
CA GLN A 54 -12.13 0.67 7.73
C GLN A 54 -12.33 -0.76 7.22
N ALA A 55 -12.68 -1.71 8.10
CA ALA A 55 -12.64 -3.16 7.89
C ALA A 55 -13.53 -3.75 6.74
N HIS A 56 -13.82 -3.00 5.70
CA HIS A 56 -14.52 -3.39 4.47
C HIS A 56 -13.54 -3.75 3.34
N GLY A 57 -12.73 -4.79 3.55
CA GLY A 57 -12.04 -5.52 2.48
C GLY A 57 -10.78 -4.86 1.88
N ALA A 58 -9.99 -5.67 1.16
CA ALA A 58 -8.66 -5.34 0.63
C ALA A 58 -8.61 -4.20 -0.42
N THR A 59 -9.77 -3.74 -0.88
CA THR A 59 -9.98 -2.66 -1.87
C THR A 59 -11.05 -1.67 -1.37
N GLY A 60 -11.17 -1.51 -0.05
CA GLY A 60 -12.07 -0.55 0.57
C GLY A 60 -11.65 0.90 0.31
N ARG A 61 -12.56 1.84 0.58
CA ARG A 61 -12.25 3.27 0.57
C ARG A 61 -11.18 3.51 1.64
N LEU A 62 -10.10 4.18 1.23
CA LEU A 62 -9.05 4.60 2.14
C LEU A 62 -9.39 5.99 2.63
N ASP A 63 -9.60 6.10 3.94
CA ASP A 63 -9.87 7.37 4.59
C ASP A 63 -8.59 7.88 5.25
N ALA A 64 -8.46 9.20 5.37
CA ALA A 64 -7.31 9.77 6.08
C ALA A 64 -7.46 9.47 7.58
N ALA A 65 -6.40 8.98 8.21
CA ALA A 65 -6.38 8.76 9.64
C ALA A 65 -6.54 10.11 10.37
N SER A 66 -7.40 10.14 11.38
CA SER A 66 -7.55 11.33 12.23
C SER A 66 -6.46 11.38 13.30
N GLN A 67 -6.04 12.58 13.71
CA GLN A 67 -5.03 12.77 14.77
C GLN A 67 -5.36 11.98 16.05
N TYR A 68 -6.65 11.89 16.40
CA TYR A 68 -7.11 11.09 17.54
C TYR A 68 -6.80 9.59 17.39
N MET A 69 -6.93 9.03 16.19
CA MET A 69 -6.60 7.63 15.94
C MET A 69 -5.10 7.38 16.00
N LEU A 70 -4.31 8.32 15.47
CA LEU A 70 -2.85 8.26 15.54
C LEU A 70 -2.36 8.30 17.00
N ASP A 71 -2.90 9.21 17.80
CA ASP A 71 -2.57 9.33 19.22
C ASP A 71 -2.99 8.08 20.01
N ASN A 72 -4.18 7.53 19.75
CA ASN A 72 -4.67 6.35 20.45
C ASN A 72 -3.90 5.07 20.11
N GLU A 73 -3.41 4.90 18.87
CA GLU A 73 -2.64 3.70 18.48
C GLU A 73 -1.14 3.83 18.65
N PHE A 74 -0.56 4.97 18.25
CA PHE A 74 0.88 5.18 18.25
C PHE A 74 1.36 5.99 19.46
N GLY A 75 0.47 6.65 20.20
CA GLY A 75 0.83 7.54 21.31
C GLY A 75 1.41 8.89 20.84
N THR A 76 1.25 9.21 19.56
CA THR A 76 1.78 10.43 18.94
C THR A 76 0.82 10.93 17.86
N HIS A 77 0.70 12.25 17.75
CA HIS A 77 -0.04 12.91 16.67
C HIS A 77 0.87 13.39 15.54
N VAL A 78 2.19 13.16 15.63
CA VAL A 78 3.16 13.62 14.63
C VAL A 78 3.21 12.61 13.49
N ASP A 79 2.73 13.01 12.30
CA ASP A 79 2.67 12.15 11.12
C ASP A 79 4.01 11.48 10.81
N GLU A 80 5.11 12.21 10.90
CA GLU A 80 6.46 11.68 10.64
C GLU A 80 6.85 10.55 11.60
N ASP A 81 6.50 10.65 12.88
CA ASP A 81 6.82 9.61 13.87
C ASP A 81 5.96 8.37 13.65
N VAL A 82 4.66 8.56 13.38
CA VAL A 82 3.76 7.47 13.04
C VAL A 82 4.24 6.73 11.79
N ILE A 83 4.60 7.46 10.74
CA ILE A 83 5.08 6.87 9.49
C ILE A 83 6.36 6.07 9.75
N LYS A 84 7.30 6.56 10.57
CA LYS A 84 8.49 5.77 10.97
C LYS A 84 8.09 4.47 11.64
N GLN A 85 7.16 4.52 12.59
CA GLN A 85 6.70 3.30 13.27
C GLN A 85 5.98 2.33 12.32
N ILE A 86 5.16 2.82 11.40
CA ILE A 86 4.50 2.00 10.37
C ILE A 86 5.53 1.37 9.45
N LEU A 87 6.59 2.09 9.08
CA LEU A 87 7.67 1.56 8.24
C LEU A 87 8.52 0.52 8.97
N GLU A 88 8.74 0.69 10.28
CA GLU A 88 9.54 -0.26 11.08
C GLU A 88 8.75 -1.50 11.49
N LYS A 89 7.45 -1.38 11.74
CA LYS A 89 6.59 -2.47 12.26
C LYS A 89 5.62 -3.03 11.22
N GLY A 90 5.38 -2.30 10.14
CA GLY A 90 4.41 -2.65 9.12
C GLY A 90 4.94 -3.68 8.14
N ASP A 91 4.00 -4.36 7.47
CA ASP A 91 4.27 -5.41 6.52
C ASP A 91 4.20 -4.84 5.11
N LEU A 92 5.28 -5.00 4.33
CA LEU A 92 5.30 -4.56 2.94
C LEU A 92 4.36 -5.45 2.11
N LYS A 93 3.27 -4.85 1.61
CA LYS A 93 2.32 -5.49 0.70
C LYS A 93 2.48 -4.87 -0.68
N GLU A 94 3.07 -5.64 -1.58
CA GLU A 94 3.04 -5.32 -3.00
C GLU A 94 1.65 -5.71 -3.54
N SER A 95 0.82 -4.70 -3.83
CA SER A 95 -0.49 -4.95 -4.41
C SER A 95 -0.37 -4.79 -5.91
N LYS A 96 -0.07 -5.90 -6.59
CA LYS A 96 -0.33 -6.00 -8.02
C LYS A 96 -1.84 -6.05 -8.18
N PHE A 97 -2.46 -5.01 -8.71
CA PHE A 97 -3.78 -5.18 -9.28
C PHE A 97 -3.61 -6.25 -10.36
N PRO A 98 -4.19 -7.46 -10.22
CA PRO A 98 -4.28 -8.30 -11.38
C PRO A 98 -5.07 -7.47 -12.37
N GLU A 99 -4.45 -7.09 -13.50
CA GLU A 99 -5.21 -6.74 -14.68
C GLU A 99 -6.33 -7.78 -14.73
N ARG A 100 -7.59 -7.34 -14.78
CA ARG A 100 -8.68 -8.23 -15.08
C ARG A 100 -8.29 -8.87 -16.42
N GLN A 101 -7.62 -10.01 -16.37
CA GLN A 101 -7.64 -11.00 -17.41
C GLN A 101 -9.12 -11.37 -17.43
N GLY A 102 -9.89 -10.59 -18.19
CA GLY A 102 -11.25 -10.96 -18.53
C GLY A 102 -11.16 -12.41 -18.97
N PRO A 103 -12.08 -13.27 -18.51
CA PRO A 103 -12.01 -14.69 -18.82
C PRO A 103 -11.79 -14.79 -20.32
N LYS A 104 -10.61 -15.30 -20.70
CA LYS A 104 -10.28 -15.52 -22.10
C LYS A 104 -11.33 -16.52 -22.54
N ASN A 105 -12.34 -16.03 -23.25
CA ASN A 105 -13.37 -16.86 -23.79
C ASN A 105 -12.70 -17.63 -24.92
N ASP A 106 -12.05 -18.74 -24.58
CA ASP A 106 -11.57 -19.79 -25.47
C ASP A 106 -12.80 -20.51 -26.08
N SER A 107 -13.68 -19.75 -26.74
CA SER A 107 -14.68 -20.30 -27.66
C SER A 107 -13.98 -20.59 -28.98
N ASN A 108 -13.08 -21.57 -28.98
CA ASN A 108 -12.74 -22.32 -30.19
C ASN A 108 -13.95 -23.22 -30.50
N GLY A 109 -14.99 -22.64 -31.08
CA GLY A 109 -16.02 -23.41 -31.76
C GLY A 109 -15.39 -24.08 -32.98
N PRO A 110 -15.43 -25.42 -33.13
CA PRO A 110 -15.02 -26.04 -34.37
C PRO A 110 -15.95 -25.53 -35.47
N MET A 111 -15.34 -24.88 -36.45
CA MET A 111 -15.97 -24.38 -37.66
C MET A 111 -16.65 -25.55 -38.37
N ALA A 112 -17.86 -25.29 -38.86
CA ALA A 112 -18.61 -26.20 -39.70
C ALA A 112 -17.72 -26.84 -40.78
N ALA A 113 -17.70 -28.17 -40.82
CA ALA A 113 -17.38 -28.90 -42.03
C ALA A 113 -18.68 -29.51 -42.54
N HIS A 114 -19.07 -29.05 -43.73
CA HIS A 114 -20.12 -29.61 -44.59
C HIS A 114 -19.86 -31.07 -44.94
#